data_AF-A0AAU4WWL6-F1
#
_entry.id   AF-A0AAU4WWL6-F1
#
_cell.length_a   1.000
_cell.length_b   1.000
_cell.length_c   1.000
_cell.angle_alpha   90.00
_cell.angle_beta   90.00
_cell.angle_gamma   90.00
#
_symmetry.space_group_name_H-M   'P 1'
#
loop_
_entity.id
_entity.type
_entity.pdbx_description
1 polymer ?
#
loop_
_entity_poly.entity_id
_entity_poly.type
_entity_poly.pdbx_seq_one_letter_code
_entity_poly.pdbx_strand_id
1 'polypeptide(L)'
;MAFTSQKNRDQLVTPDDFFDVVDEAWARSYRRNVTETLALLRTTRQEATEYVQDAFEPDGVLPQALEPLIPSVRVVTDIWSQKVGRVNMLVDDQKALTDANFDDIEADIRDRGHPEFRYLSRGVHLGYLRRGRSVEHPSLQLADLLSGVGYAVGERPAGVPNPAGEDLHSVVVPLIDQMSMLPHDDY
;
A
#
# COMPACT_ATOMS: atom_id res chain seq x y z
N MET A 1 -10.61 0.28 1.25
CA MET A 1 -11.19 -0.84 0.48
C MET A 1 -10.19 -1.18 -0.62
N ALA A 2 -9.52 -2.33 -0.51
CA ALA A 2 -8.45 -2.73 -1.41
C ALA A 2 -9.02 -3.24 -2.76
N PHE A 3 -8.28 -2.96 -3.83
CA PHE A 3 -8.65 -3.16 -5.24
C PHE A 3 -8.98 -4.61 -5.66
N THR A 4 -8.82 -5.60 -4.77
CA THR A 4 -9.13 -7.01 -5.04
C THR A 4 -10.54 -7.45 -4.61
N SER A 5 -11.29 -6.65 -3.83
CA SER A 5 -12.66 -7.03 -3.43
C SER A 5 -13.78 -6.52 -4.35
N GLN A 6 -13.45 -5.71 -5.37
CA GLN A 6 -14.43 -5.15 -6.30
C GLN A 6 -14.49 -5.93 -7.62
N LYS A 7 -14.87 -7.21 -7.59
CA LYS A 7 -15.67 -7.90 -8.62
C LYS A 7 -15.72 -9.41 -8.36
N ASN A 8 -16.53 -9.82 -7.40
CA ASN A 8 -17.42 -10.95 -7.57
C ASN A 8 -18.58 -10.78 -6.59
N ARG A 9 -19.75 -10.46 -7.14
CA ARG A 9 -20.98 -10.24 -6.36
C ARG A 9 -21.33 -11.56 -5.66
N ASP A 10 -21.29 -11.55 -4.33
CA ASP A 10 -21.93 -12.51 -3.42
C ASP A 10 -21.46 -13.98 -3.42
N GLN A 11 -20.37 -14.34 -4.10
CA GLN A 11 -19.80 -15.69 -4.05
C GLN A 11 -18.37 -15.67 -3.51
N LEU A 12 -18.16 -16.33 -2.37
CA LEU A 12 -16.84 -16.71 -1.87
C LEU A 12 -16.28 -17.77 -2.82
N VAL A 13 -15.27 -17.41 -3.61
CA VAL A 13 -14.54 -18.32 -4.48
C VAL A 13 -13.20 -18.61 -3.82
N THR A 14 -12.89 -19.89 -3.62
CA THR A 14 -11.64 -20.36 -3.02
C THR A 14 -10.60 -20.69 -4.10
N PRO A 15 -9.30 -20.76 -3.75
CA PRO A 15 -8.29 -21.31 -4.65
C PRO A 15 -8.68 -22.70 -5.18
N ASP A 16 -9.26 -23.55 -4.34
CA ASP A 16 -9.71 -24.89 -4.74
C ASP A 16 -10.75 -24.84 -5.86
N ASP A 17 -11.74 -23.94 -5.79
CA ASP A 17 -12.74 -23.75 -6.85
C ASP A 17 -12.10 -23.38 -8.20
N PHE A 18 -11.05 -22.55 -8.18
CA PHE A 18 -10.29 -22.21 -9.38
C PHE A 18 -9.52 -23.41 -9.92
N PHE A 19 -8.85 -24.16 -9.04
CA PHE A 19 -8.04 -25.29 -9.46
C PHE A 19 -8.87 -26.48 -9.94
N ASP A 20 -10.08 -26.66 -9.44
CA ASP A 20 -11.03 -27.64 -9.96
C ASP A 20 -11.38 -27.34 -11.43
N VAL A 21 -11.61 -26.08 -11.77
CA VAL A 21 -11.85 -25.64 -13.15
C VAL A 21 -10.61 -25.84 -14.02
N VAL A 22 -9.42 -25.55 -13.49
CA VAL A 22 -8.14 -25.76 -14.22
C VAL A 22 -7.89 -27.25 -14.47
N ASP A 23 -8.15 -28.12 -13.49
CA ASP A 23 -8.00 -29.57 -13.61
C ASP A 23 -8.99 -30.14 -14.64
N GLU A 24 -10.25 -29.70 -14.61
CA GLU A 24 -11.28 -30.09 -15.59
C GLU A 24 -10.91 -29.62 -17.01
N ALA A 25 -10.45 -28.38 -17.15
CA ALA A 25 -10.01 -27.82 -18.43
C ALA A 25 -8.78 -28.54 -18.98
N TRP A 26 -7.83 -28.90 -18.11
CA TRP A 26 -6.62 -29.63 -18.50
C TRP A 26 -6.97 -31.04 -18.99
N ALA A 27 -7.84 -31.76 -18.27
CA ALA A 27 -8.28 -33.11 -18.64
C ALA A 27 -8.99 -33.15 -20.01
N ARG A 28 -9.63 -32.04 -20.41
CA ARG A 28 -10.34 -31.89 -21.69
C ARG A 28 -9.53 -31.18 -22.78
N SER A 29 -8.31 -30.72 -22.47
CA SER A 29 -7.51 -29.96 -23.42
C SER A 29 -6.74 -30.88 -24.37
N TYR A 30 -6.99 -30.71 -25.67
CA TYR A 30 -6.29 -31.41 -26.75
C TYR A 30 -5.23 -30.56 -27.48
N ARG A 31 -5.21 -29.24 -27.22
CA ARG A 31 -4.27 -28.32 -27.87
C ARG A 31 -3.02 -28.21 -27.01
N ARG A 32 -1.87 -28.65 -27.55
CA ARG A 32 -0.59 -28.70 -26.86
C ARG A 32 -0.27 -27.43 -26.05
N ASN A 33 -0.31 -26.26 -26.67
CA ASN A 33 0.01 -25.00 -26.00
C ASN A 33 -0.92 -24.71 -24.80
N VAL A 34 -2.22 -25.00 -24.95
CA VAL A 34 -3.22 -24.79 -23.88
C VAL A 34 -3.00 -25.81 -22.75
N THR A 35 -2.73 -27.07 -23.10
CA THR A 35 -2.42 -28.12 -22.13
C THR A 35 -1.14 -27.82 -21.34
N GLU A 36 -0.10 -27.28 -21.99
CA GLU A 36 1.15 -26.86 -21.34
C GLU A 36 0.93 -25.68 -20.39
N THR A 37 0.17 -24.65 -20.79
CA THR A 37 -0.18 -23.53 -19.90
C THR A 37 -1.02 -23.98 -18.71
N LEU A 38 -2.03 -24.82 -18.93
CA LEU A 38 -2.84 -25.38 -17.84
C LEU A 38 -2.01 -26.27 -16.92
N ALA A 39 -1.05 -27.04 -17.45
CA ALA A 39 -0.13 -27.82 -16.64
C ALA A 39 0.75 -26.94 -15.75
N LEU A 40 1.23 -25.79 -16.26
CA LEU A 40 1.98 -24.82 -15.48
C LEU A 40 1.12 -24.17 -14.39
N LEU A 41 -0.12 -23.78 -14.72
CA LEU A 41 -1.03 -23.22 -13.71
C LEU A 41 -1.27 -24.21 -12.56
N ARG A 42 -1.40 -25.50 -12.85
CA ARG A 42 -1.57 -26.53 -11.81
C ARG A 42 -0.41 -26.62 -10.83
N THR A 43 0.81 -26.25 -11.23
CA THR A 43 1.96 -26.28 -10.32
C THR A 43 1.94 -25.12 -9.32
N THR A 44 1.13 -24.08 -9.54
CA THR A 44 1.09 -22.90 -8.67
C THR A 44 0.05 -22.98 -7.55
N ARG A 45 -0.46 -24.19 -7.25
CA ARG A 45 -1.53 -24.38 -6.25
C ARG A 45 -1.07 -24.03 -4.85
N GLN A 46 0.17 -24.40 -4.50
CA GLN A 46 0.71 -24.13 -3.19
C GLN A 46 0.87 -22.61 -2.97
N GLU A 47 1.41 -21.92 -3.96
CA GLU A 47 1.66 -20.48 -3.96
C GLU A 47 0.35 -19.68 -3.90
N ALA A 48 -0.71 -20.16 -4.56
CA ALA A 48 -2.03 -19.55 -4.46
C ALA A 48 -2.66 -19.71 -3.06
N THR A 49 -2.46 -20.86 -2.41
CA THR A 49 -2.89 -21.09 -1.03
C THR A 49 -2.11 -20.23 -0.05
N GLU A 50 -0.78 -20.19 -0.18
CA GLU A 50 0.10 -19.33 0.61
C GLU A 50 -0.29 -17.86 0.44
N TYR A 51 -0.55 -17.40 -0.79
CA TYR A 51 -1.02 -16.04 -1.04
C TYR A 51 -2.35 -15.74 -0.33
N VAL A 52 -3.32 -16.66 -0.33
CA VAL A 52 -4.60 -16.43 0.35
C VAL A 52 -4.44 -16.39 1.88
N GLN A 53 -3.57 -17.23 2.43
CA GLN A 53 -3.21 -17.20 3.84
C GLN A 53 -2.58 -15.85 4.20
N ASP A 54 -1.56 -15.44 3.45
CA ASP A 54 -0.85 -14.20 3.67
C ASP A 54 -1.72 -12.96 3.40
N ALA A 55 -2.72 -13.04 2.51
CA ALA A 55 -3.54 -11.90 2.06
C ALA A 55 -4.90 -11.75 2.74
N PHE A 56 -5.50 -12.81 3.28
CA PHE A 56 -6.90 -12.74 3.73
C PHE A 56 -7.20 -13.44 5.05
N GLU A 57 -6.27 -14.22 5.62
CA GLU A 57 -6.45 -14.78 6.96
C GLU A 57 -6.24 -13.71 8.06
N PRO A 58 -6.73 -13.94 9.29
CA PRO A 58 -6.66 -12.95 10.38
C PRO A 58 -5.24 -12.48 10.72
N ASP A 59 -4.23 -13.33 10.47
CA ASP A 59 -2.81 -13.05 10.69
C ASP A 59 -2.08 -12.72 9.37
N GLY A 60 -2.82 -12.52 8.27
CA GLY A 60 -2.27 -12.21 6.95
C GLY A 60 -1.49 -10.90 6.94
N VAL A 61 -0.22 -10.96 6.51
CA VAL A 61 0.73 -9.85 6.52
C VAL A 61 0.63 -8.99 5.25
N LEU A 62 0.16 -9.55 4.13
CA LEU A 62 0.12 -8.86 2.84
C LEU A 62 -0.80 -7.63 2.80
N PRO A 63 -2.01 -7.60 3.39
CA PRO A 63 -2.86 -6.40 3.37
C PRO A 63 -2.23 -5.25 4.14
N GLN A 64 -1.46 -5.56 5.19
CA GLN A 64 -0.70 -4.58 5.95
C GLN A 64 0.50 -4.11 5.13
N ALA A 65 1.26 -5.01 4.51
CA ALA A 65 2.37 -4.64 3.62
C ALA A 65 1.93 -3.81 2.39
N LEU A 66 0.70 -4.01 1.91
CA LEU A 66 0.08 -3.25 0.82
C LEU A 66 -0.72 -2.02 1.28
N GLU A 67 -0.80 -1.76 2.59
CA GLU A 67 -1.44 -0.55 3.11
C GLU A 67 -0.57 0.66 2.73
N PRO A 68 -1.03 1.54 1.81
CA PRO A 68 -0.19 2.59 1.22
C PRO A 68 0.33 3.59 2.25
N LEU A 69 -0.31 3.68 3.41
CA LEU A 69 0.12 4.55 4.49
C LEU A 69 1.46 4.12 5.11
N ILE A 70 1.74 2.82 5.17
CA ILE A 70 3.00 2.26 5.70
C ILE A 70 4.22 2.71 4.86
N PRO A 71 4.28 2.46 3.54
CA PRO A 71 5.38 2.97 2.71
C PRO A 71 5.37 4.51 2.62
N SER A 72 4.22 5.18 2.75
CA SER A 72 4.16 6.65 2.74
C SER A 72 4.86 7.25 3.96
N VAL A 73 4.59 6.74 5.17
CA VAL A 73 5.27 7.21 6.41
C VAL A 73 6.78 7.03 6.28
N ARG A 74 7.22 5.91 5.73
CA ARG A 74 8.63 5.64 5.45
C ARG A 74 9.24 6.65 4.49
N VAL A 75 8.65 6.84 3.30
CA VAL A 75 9.19 7.75 2.26
C VAL A 75 9.28 9.18 2.80
N VAL A 76 8.24 9.65 3.50
CA VAL A 76 8.25 10.97 4.14
C VAL A 76 9.35 11.07 5.19
N THR A 77 9.54 10.03 6.01
CA THR A 77 10.63 9.99 7.00
C THR A 77 11.99 10.08 6.34
N ASP A 78 12.24 9.30 5.28
CA ASP A 78 13.52 9.28 4.58
C ASP A 78 13.87 10.67 4.02
N ILE A 79 12.96 11.24 3.23
CA ILE A 79 13.14 12.56 2.58
C ILE A 79 13.44 13.64 3.61
N TRP A 80 12.65 13.70 4.69
CA TRP A 80 12.89 14.70 5.72
C TRP A 80 14.15 14.40 6.51
N SER A 81 14.48 13.14 6.75
CA SER A 81 15.68 12.79 7.50
C SER A 81 16.97 13.15 6.77
N GLN A 82 16.97 13.07 5.45
CA GLN A 82 18.08 13.55 4.62
C GLN A 82 18.21 15.08 4.66
N LYS A 83 17.10 15.81 4.79
CA LYS A 83 17.08 17.28 4.81
C LYS A 83 17.45 17.87 6.18
N VAL A 84 16.94 17.29 7.28
CA VAL A 84 17.05 17.88 8.62
C VAL A 84 17.70 16.96 9.67
N GLY A 85 18.16 15.78 9.27
CA GLY A 85 18.75 14.80 10.17
C GLY A 85 17.68 13.98 10.89
N ARG A 86 17.77 13.84 12.21
CA ARG A 86 16.83 12.97 12.94
C ARG A 86 15.42 13.57 12.99
N VAL A 87 14.40 12.81 12.57
CA VAL A 87 12.99 13.26 12.52
C VAL A 87 12.14 12.54 13.56
N ASN A 88 11.29 13.27 14.27
CA ASN A 88 10.21 12.68 15.06
C ASN A 88 8.89 12.86 14.30
N MET A 89 8.10 11.80 14.18
CA MET A 89 6.81 11.82 13.50
C MET A 89 5.66 11.65 14.49
N LEU A 90 4.65 12.50 14.30
CA LEU A 90 3.35 12.39 14.92
C LEU A 90 2.35 12.08 13.80
N VAL A 91 1.66 10.97 13.91
CA VAL A 91 0.66 10.53 12.92
C VAL A 91 -0.71 10.49 13.57
N ASP A 92 -1.74 10.82 12.80
CA ASP A 92 -3.13 10.76 13.26
C ASP A 92 -3.57 9.31 13.56
N ASP A 93 -4.60 9.18 14.40
CA ASP A 93 -5.17 7.91 14.86
C ASP A 93 -5.99 7.24 13.74
N GLN A 94 -5.27 6.81 12.70
CA GLN A 94 -5.82 6.12 11.54
C GLN A 94 -6.00 4.64 11.85
N LYS A 95 -7.14 4.06 11.44
CA LYS A 95 -7.45 2.63 11.68
C LYS A 95 -6.39 1.68 11.15
N ALA A 96 -5.72 2.07 10.07
CA ALA A 96 -4.67 1.32 9.41
C ALA A 96 -3.32 1.40 10.14
N LEU A 97 -3.17 2.24 11.16
CA LEU A 97 -1.94 2.35 11.94
C LEU A 97 -2.14 1.84 13.37
N THR A 98 -2.20 0.53 13.48
CA THR A 98 -2.14 -0.21 14.75
C THR A 98 -0.74 -0.15 15.35
N ASP A 99 -0.59 -0.45 16.64
CA ASP A 99 0.75 -0.53 17.27
C ASP A 99 1.68 -1.50 16.54
N ALA A 100 1.14 -2.64 16.07
CA ALA A 100 1.89 -3.60 15.27
C ALA A 100 2.47 -2.96 13.99
N ASN A 101 1.66 -2.18 13.27
CA ASN A 101 2.12 -1.50 12.05
C ASN A 101 3.15 -0.40 12.36
N PHE A 102 3.04 0.26 13.52
CA PHE A 102 4.07 1.21 13.98
C PHE A 102 5.40 0.50 14.28
N ASP A 103 5.34 -0.65 14.94
CA ASP A 103 6.51 -1.48 15.24
C ASP A 103 7.16 -2.00 13.95
N ASP A 104 6.36 -2.40 12.95
CA ASP A 104 6.85 -2.84 11.64
C ASP A 104 7.49 -1.71 10.84
N ILE A 105 6.87 -0.51 10.82
CA ILE A 105 7.47 0.68 10.22
C ILE A 105 8.80 1.01 10.91
N GLU A 106 8.82 0.98 12.24
CA GLU A 106 10.02 1.27 13.03
C GLU A 106 11.11 0.21 12.81
N ALA A 107 10.75 -1.07 12.68
CA ALA A 107 11.65 -2.16 12.37
C ALA A 107 12.22 -2.06 10.96
N ASP A 108 11.37 -1.78 9.95
CA ASP A 108 11.79 -1.61 8.56
C ASP A 108 12.76 -0.44 8.38
N ILE A 109 12.43 0.70 8.98
CA ILE A 109 13.28 1.91 8.99
C ILE A 109 14.62 1.66 9.70
N ARG A 110 14.66 0.80 10.72
CA ARG A 110 15.88 0.46 11.47
C ARG A 110 16.67 -0.71 10.89
N ASP A 111 16.44 -1.08 9.62
CA ASP A 111 17.12 -2.17 8.92
C ASP A 111 16.89 -3.55 9.56
N ARG A 112 15.72 -3.72 10.22
CA ARG A 112 15.25 -4.99 10.79
C ARG A 112 14.04 -5.58 10.04
N GLY A 113 13.58 -4.91 8.98
CA GLY A 113 12.50 -5.36 8.10
C GLY A 113 12.87 -6.58 7.25
N HIS A 114 11.90 -7.01 6.43
CA HIS A 114 12.03 -8.20 5.58
C HIS A 114 13.26 -8.07 4.65
N PRO A 115 14.08 -9.12 4.48
CA PRO A 115 15.35 -9.04 3.76
C PRO A 115 15.24 -8.46 2.34
N GLU A 116 14.14 -8.74 1.63
CA GLU A 116 13.91 -8.22 0.28
C GLU A 116 13.67 -6.70 0.23
N PHE A 117 13.31 -6.02 1.31
CA PHE A 117 13.02 -4.58 1.30
C PHE A 117 14.11 -3.72 1.96
N ARG A 118 15.16 -4.33 2.52
CA ARG A 118 16.25 -3.62 3.25
C ARG A 118 17.02 -2.61 2.41
N TYR A 119 17.09 -2.80 1.09
CA TYR A 119 17.79 -1.86 0.20
C TYR A 119 17.11 -0.48 0.17
N LEU A 120 15.82 -0.42 0.51
CA LEU A 120 15.06 0.82 0.64
C LEU A 120 15.27 1.49 2.02
N SER A 121 15.97 0.86 2.98
CA SER A 121 16.02 1.26 4.41
C SER A 121 17.32 1.96 4.82
N ARG A 122 18.28 2.13 3.91
CA ARG A 122 19.60 2.69 4.26
C ARG A 122 19.54 4.21 4.44
N GLY A 123 19.83 4.69 5.65
CA GLY A 123 20.07 6.11 5.94
C GLY A 123 18.92 6.86 6.60
N VAL A 124 17.81 6.19 6.91
CA VAL A 124 16.65 6.82 7.55
C VAL A 124 16.90 7.03 9.05
N HIS A 125 16.79 8.28 9.52
CA HIS A 125 17.03 8.64 10.92
C HIS A 125 15.72 8.98 11.67
N LEU A 126 14.89 7.97 11.90
CA LEU A 126 13.69 8.12 12.73
C LEU A 126 14.03 8.20 14.22
N GLY A 127 13.45 9.19 14.91
CA GLY A 127 13.61 9.41 16.34
C GLY A 127 12.53 8.74 17.16
N TYR A 128 11.34 9.32 17.15
CA TYR A 128 10.12 8.76 17.74
C TYR A 128 9.02 8.80 16.70
N LEU A 129 8.25 7.72 16.64
CA LEU A 129 7.03 7.63 15.87
C LEU A 129 5.87 7.47 16.86
N ARG A 130 4.92 8.42 16.86
CA ARG A 130 3.83 8.48 17.85
C ARG A 130 2.49 8.65 17.16
N ARG A 131 1.46 8.06 17.75
CA ARG A 131 0.06 8.38 17.46
C ARG A 131 -0.40 9.57 18.28
N GLY A 132 -1.15 10.44 17.65
CA GLY A 132 -1.87 11.51 18.31
C GLY A 132 -3.31 11.56 17.81
N ARG A 133 -4.19 12.10 18.64
CA ARG A 133 -5.56 12.42 18.20
C ARG A 133 -5.61 13.87 17.76
N SER A 134 -6.30 14.13 16.64
CA SER A 134 -6.47 15.48 16.12
C SER A 134 -7.08 16.48 17.12
N VAL A 135 -7.90 16.02 18.07
CA VAL A 135 -8.44 16.86 19.17
C VAL A 135 -7.39 17.32 20.18
N GLU A 136 -6.28 16.60 20.31
CA GLU A 136 -5.19 16.88 21.26
C GLU A 136 -4.03 17.63 20.59
N HIS A 137 -3.90 17.53 19.26
CA HIS A 137 -2.80 18.09 18.50
C HIS A 137 -3.29 18.94 17.32
N PRO A 138 -3.29 20.28 17.44
CA PRO A 138 -3.66 21.18 16.34
C PRO A 138 -2.81 20.99 15.07
N SER A 139 -1.58 20.50 15.21
CA SER A 139 -0.72 20.15 14.08
C SER A 139 -1.29 19.02 13.23
N LEU A 140 -2.03 18.07 13.83
CA LEU A 140 -2.70 17.01 13.09
C LEU A 140 -3.90 17.54 12.32
N GLN A 141 -4.68 18.46 12.89
CA GLN A 141 -5.77 19.12 12.17
C GLN A 141 -5.27 19.89 10.93
N LEU A 142 -4.10 20.54 11.05
CA LEU A 142 -3.45 21.18 9.91
C LEU A 142 -2.96 20.17 8.88
N ALA A 143 -2.41 19.03 9.31
CA ALA A 143 -2.00 17.95 8.42
C ALA A 143 -3.20 17.36 7.67
N ASP A 144 -4.32 17.13 8.35
CA ASP A 144 -5.56 16.63 7.75
C ASP A 144 -6.14 17.62 6.72
N LEU A 145 -6.11 18.92 7.05
CA LEU A 145 -6.53 19.97 6.12
C LEU A 145 -5.67 19.95 4.85
N LEU A 146 -4.34 19.90 5.00
CA LEU A 146 -3.41 19.84 3.86
C LEU A 146 -3.57 18.54 3.06
N SER A 147 -3.83 17.43 3.73
CA SER A 147 -4.13 16.14 3.08
C SER A 147 -5.41 16.22 2.27
N GLY A 148 -6.47 16.80 2.82
CA GLY A 148 -7.74 17.02 2.11
C GLY A 148 -7.60 17.95 0.90
N VAL A 149 -6.76 18.99 1.01
CA VAL A 149 -6.40 19.86 -0.12
C VAL A 149 -5.66 19.08 -1.21
N GLY A 150 -4.66 18.27 -0.83
CA GLY A 150 -3.94 17.40 -1.76
C GLY A 150 -4.86 16.38 -2.45
N TYR A 151 -5.77 15.77 -1.70
CA TYR A 151 -6.78 14.85 -2.21
C TYR A 151 -7.69 15.52 -3.23
N ALA A 152 -8.25 16.69 -2.92
CA ALA A 152 -9.13 17.42 -3.83
C ALA A 152 -8.43 17.78 -5.15
N VAL A 153 -7.15 18.16 -5.10
CA VAL A 153 -6.34 18.42 -6.31
C VAL A 153 -6.03 17.12 -7.07
N GLY A 154 -5.77 16.03 -6.35
CA GLY A 154 -5.47 14.71 -6.92
C GLY A 154 -6.66 14.00 -7.59
N GLU A 155 -7.89 14.42 -7.30
CA GLU A 155 -9.10 13.91 -7.98
C GLU A 155 -9.21 14.41 -9.43
N ARG A 156 -8.54 15.51 -9.78
CA ARG A 156 -8.64 16.14 -11.09
C ARG A 156 -8.13 15.24 -12.24
N PRO A 157 -6.92 14.63 -12.17
CA PRO A 157 -6.50 13.63 -13.15
C PRO A 157 -7.39 12.40 -13.25
N ALA A 158 -8.12 12.06 -12.18
CA ALA A 158 -9.06 10.94 -12.15
C ALA A 158 -10.41 11.27 -12.84
N GLY A 159 -10.57 12.51 -13.35
CA GLY A 159 -11.79 12.96 -14.02
C GLY A 159 -12.98 13.15 -13.09
N VAL A 160 -12.74 13.23 -11.78
CA VAL A 160 -13.78 13.48 -10.78
C VAL A 160 -13.95 15.00 -10.59
N PRO A 161 -15.13 15.57 -10.88
CA PRO A 161 -15.34 17.00 -10.77
C PRO A 161 -15.36 17.44 -9.29
N ASN A 162 -14.34 18.19 -8.88
CA ASN A 162 -14.23 18.77 -7.55
C ASN A 162 -13.92 20.27 -7.64
N PRO A 163 -14.89 21.17 -7.34
CA PRO A 163 -14.69 22.61 -7.42
C PRO A 163 -13.52 23.13 -6.57
N ALA A 164 -13.34 22.58 -5.36
CA ALA A 164 -12.23 22.95 -4.49
C ALA A 164 -10.89 22.50 -5.08
N GLY A 165 -10.86 21.32 -5.72
CA GLY A 165 -9.69 20.82 -6.44
C GLY A 165 -9.26 21.74 -7.58
N GLU A 166 -10.21 22.23 -8.38
CA GLU A 166 -9.95 23.17 -9.48
C GLU A 166 -9.37 24.51 -8.98
N ASP A 167 -9.98 25.08 -7.94
CA ASP A 167 -9.55 26.35 -7.36
C ASP A 167 -8.15 26.25 -6.74
N LEU A 168 -7.87 25.15 -6.04
CA LEU A 168 -6.63 24.96 -5.31
C LEU A 168 -5.47 24.46 -6.19
N HIS A 169 -5.75 23.88 -7.35
CA HIS A 169 -4.74 23.25 -8.20
C HIS A 169 -3.56 24.17 -8.52
N SER A 170 -3.84 25.40 -8.93
CA SER A 170 -2.80 26.37 -9.33
C SER A 170 -1.87 26.77 -8.19
N VAL A 171 -2.31 26.65 -6.95
CA VAL A 171 -1.57 27.02 -5.74
C VAL A 171 -0.81 25.83 -5.18
N VAL A 172 -1.42 24.64 -5.20
CA VAL A 172 -0.90 23.44 -4.54
C VAL A 172 0.13 22.71 -5.38
N VAL A 173 -0.14 22.52 -6.68
CA VAL A 173 0.75 21.71 -7.56
C VAL A 173 2.20 22.22 -7.58
N PRO A 174 2.48 23.54 -7.63
CA PRO A 174 3.86 24.04 -7.59
C PRO A 174 4.59 23.80 -6.26
N LEU A 175 3.86 23.51 -5.18
CA LEU A 175 4.42 23.27 -3.84
C LEU A 175 4.76 21.80 -3.60
N ILE A 176 4.36 20.89 -4.50
CA ILE A 176 4.67 19.48 -4.37
C ILE A 176 6.14 19.25 -4.72
N ASP A 177 6.90 18.74 -3.75
CA ASP A 177 8.27 18.31 -3.99
C ASP A 177 8.25 17.07 -4.90
N GLN A 178 8.81 17.19 -6.10
CA GLN A 178 8.86 16.09 -7.05
C GLN A 178 9.62 14.88 -6.53
N MET A 179 10.60 15.09 -5.63
CA MET A 179 11.32 14.00 -4.97
C MET A 179 10.49 13.26 -3.93
N SER A 180 9.32 13.79 -3.56
CA SER A 180 8.37 13.20 -2.61
C SER A 180 7.21 12.45 -3.24
N MET A 181 7.12 12.46 -4.58
CA MET A 181 6.20 11.59 -5.28
C MET A 181 6.78 10.17 -5.33
N LEU A 182 5.93 9.17 -5.09
CA LEU A 182 6.30 7.79 -5.38
C LEU A 182 6.63 7.70 -6.88
N PRO A 183 7.75 7.05 -7.27
CA PRO A 183 8.04 6.84 -8.68
C PRO A 183 6.87 6.07 -9.28
N HIS A 184 6.12 6.72 -10.17
CA HIS A 184 5.14 6.06 -11.01
C HIS A 184 5.86 5.64 -12.28
N ASP A 185 6.07 4.33 -12.43
CA ASP A 185 6.54 3.61 -13.62
C ASP A 185 7.18 4.48 -14.72
N ASP A 186 8.47 4.78 -14.56
CA ASP A 186 9.35 5.06 -15.70
C ASP A 186 9.94 3.73 -16.20
N TYR A 187 9.10 2.88 -16.81
CA TYR A 187 9.50 1.70 -17.58
C TYR A 187 8.68 1.56 -18.87
#